data_AF-A0A8T3NEE1-F1
#
_entry.id   AF-A0A8T3NEE1-F1
#
_cell.length_a   1.000
_cell.length_b   1.000
_cell.length_c   1.000
_cell.angle_alpha   90.00
_cell.angle_beta   90.00
_cell.angle_gamma   90.00
#
_symmetry.space_group_name_H-M   'P 1'
#
loop_
_entity.id
_entity.type
_entity.pdbx_description
1 polymer ?
#
loop_
_entity_poly.entity_id
_entity_poly.type
_entity_poly.pdbx_seq_one_letter_code
_entity_poly.pdbx_strand_id
1 'polypeptide(L)'
;LWMLAAAAHDLRILAENCHRRGGDCEITAAIVADLFDTVEGAEEKQSPALVQLYKTLTALGSFFLVRGDLELARQLRARLAHVPDATLEQVRRELTACENPVFWEVTDRVVNFDFVEPDVRAGLPAFLEPVECWPAPAAALLRS
;
A
#
# COMPACT_ATOMS: atom_id res chain seq x y z
N LEU A 1 7.89 -12.15 13.79
CA LEU A 1 8.05 -11.75 12.37
C LEU A 1 6.71 -11.62 11.66
N TRP A 2 5.94 -12.71 11.57
CA TRP A 2 4.67 -12.77 10.83
C TRP A 2 3.53 -11.93 11.41
N MET A 3 3.50 -11.67 12.72
CA MET A 3 2.43 -10.86 13.34
C MET A 3 2.39 -9.42 12.83
N LEU A 4 3.56 -8.81 12.60
CA LEU A 4 3.64 -7.42 12.14
C LEU A 4 3.22 -7.30 10.68
N ALA A 5 3.64 -8.25 9.84
CA ALA A 5 3.20 -8.35 8.46
C ALA A 5 1.67 -8.57 8.35
N ALA A 6 1.12 -9.43 9.21
CA ALA A 6 -0.32 -9.67 9.28
C ALA A 6 -1.09 -8.41 9.71
N ALA A 7 -0.63 -7.71 10.75
CA ALA A 7 -1.24 -6.46 11.19
C ALA A 7 -1.23 -5.39 10.09
N ALA A 8 -0.09 -5.21 9.42
CA ALA A 8 0.02 -4.26 8.32
C ALA A 8 -0.89 -4.62 7.13
N HIS A 9 -0.99 -5.92 6.81
CA HIS A 9 -1.93 -6.40 5.79
C HIS A 9 -3.38 -6.10 6.19
N ASP A 10 -3.76 -6.38 7.44
CA ASP A 10 -5.11 -6.10 7.94
C ASP A 10 -5.44 -4.60 7.88
N LEU A 11 -4.49 -3.72 8.25
CA LEU A 11 -4.62 -2.26 8.13
C LEU A 11 -4.80 -1.81 6.67
N ARG A 12 -4.01 -2.36 5.74
CA ARG A 12 -4.18 -2.10 4.29
C ARG A 12 -5.60 -2.45 3.84
N ILE A 13 -6.06 -3.67 4.13
CA ILE A 13 -7.38 -4.14 3.71
C ILE A 13 -8.49 -3.29 4.34
N LEU A 14 -8.34 -2.86 5.59
CA LEU A 14 -9.28 -1.94 6.24
C LEU A 14 -9.32 -0.57 5.56
N ALA A 15 -8.17 0.03 5.26
CA ALA A 15 -8.08 1.32 4.55
C ALA A 15 -8.71 1.23 3.15
N GLU A 16 -8.35 0.21 2.36
CA GLU A 16 -8.93 -0.02 1.03
C GLU A 16 -10.46 -0.15 1.09
N ASN A 17 -10.97 -0.93 2.05
CA ASN A 17 -12.40 -1.15 2.22
C ASN A 17 -13.15 0.08 2.71
N CYS A 18 -12.56 0.85 3.62
CA CYS A 18 -13.13 2.11 4.09
C CYS A 18 -13.30 3.08 2.92
N HIS A 19 -12.21 3.31 2.17
CA HIS A 19 -12.22 4.16 0.98
C HIS A 19 -13.19 3.67 -0.10
N ARG A 20 -13.16 2.37 -0.45
CA ARG A 20 -14.04 1.78 -1.49
C ARG A 20 -15.53 1.95 -1.17
N ARG A 21 -15.89 2.01 0.10
CA ARG A 21 -17.28 2.19 0.56
C ARG A 21 -17.71 3.65 0.68
N GLY A 22 -16.83 4.60 0.31
CA GLY A 22 -17.06 6.02 0.55
C GLY A 22 -17.13 6.35 2.05
N GLY A 23 -16.36 5.61 2.87
CA GLY A 23 -16.23 5.87 4.29
C GLY A 23 -15.59 7.22 4.56
N ASP A 24 -15.61 7.64 5.82
CA ASP A 24 -15.04 8.90 6.26
C ASP A 24 -13.53 8.98 5.91
N CYS A 25 -13.12 10.09 5.31
CA CYS A 25 -11.74 10.32 4.94
C CYS A 25 -10.83 10.40 6.17
N GLU A 26 -11.34 10.89 7.30
CA GLU A 26 -10.60 10.95 8.56
C GLU A 26 -10.32 9.55 9.11
N ILE A 27 -11.29 8.63 8.99
CA ILE A 27 -11.11 7.23 9.40
C ILE A 27 -10.08 6.54 8.51
N THR A 28 -10.18 6.73 7.19
CA THR A 28 -9.20 6.15 6.26
C THR A 28 -7.80 6.67 6.53
N ALA A 29 -7.65 7.99 6.75
CA ALA A 29 -6.38 8.61 7.09
C ALA A 29 -5.81 8.10 8.43
N ALA A 30 -6.65 7.91 9.45
CA ALA A 30 -6.23 7.35 10.73
C ALA A 30 -5.68 5.92 10.59
N ILE A 31 -6.31 5.06 9.78
CA ILE A 31 -5.82 3.70 9.51
C ILE A 31 -4.46 3.74 8.79
N VAL A 32 -4.29 4.68 7.84
CA VAL A 32 -3.00 4.88 7.15
C VAL A 32 -1.93 5.36 8.13
N ALA A 33 -2.27 6.24 9.06
CA ALA A 33 -1.36 6.70 10.11
C ALA A 33 -0.91 5.54 11.02
N ASP A 34 -1.83 4.68 11.47
CA ASP A 34 -1.49 3.49 12.25
C ASP A 34 -0.54 2.54 11.49
N LEU A 35 -0.70 2.44 10.16
CA LEU A 35 0.22 1.70 9.31
C LEU A 35 1.61 2.37 9.27
N PHE A 36 1.69 3.70 9.21
CA PHE A 36 2.96 4.42 9.27
C PHE A 36 3.70 4.20 10.58
N ASP A 37 3.00 4.28 11.72
CA ASP A 37 3.55 4.01 13.05
C ASP A 37 4.05 2.55 13.14
N THR A 38 3.30 1.62 12.56
CA THR A 38 3.69 0.20 12.46
C THR A 38 4.99 0.03 11.68
N VAL A 39 5.17 0.76 10.58
CA VAL A 39 6.41 0.71 9.77
C VAL A 39 7.56 1.40 10.48
N GLU A 40 7.35 2.56 11.08
CA GLU A 40 8.38 3.31 11.83
C GLU A 40 8.95 2.47 12.97
N GLY A 41 8.09 1.90 13.82
CA GLY A 41 8.53 1.03 14.90
C GLY A 41 9.24 -0.25 14.42
N ALA A 42 9.00 -0.68 13.17
CA ALA A 42 9.72 -1.78 12.56
C ALA A 42 11.12 -1.36 12.06
N GLU A 43 11.24 -0.16 11.50
CA GLU A 43 12.48 0.42 10.99
C GLU A 43 13.46 0.68 12.13
N GLU A 44 12.99 1.29 13.23
CA GLU A 44 13.80 1.52 14.44
C GLU A 44 14.41 0.23 14.99
N LYS A 45 13.67 -0.88 14.90
CA LYS A 45 14.06 -2.19 15.39
C LYS A 45 14.78 -3.04 14.34
N GLN A 46 15.01 -2.50 13.13
CA GLN A 46 15.57 -3.22 11.99
C GLN A 46 14.87 -4.57 11.75
N SER A 47 13.54 -4.54 11.83
CA SER A 47 12.70 -5.74 11.77
C SER A 47 12.96 -6.52 10.47
N PRO A 48 13.02 -7.85 10.50
CA PRO A 48 13.15 -8.63 9.27
C PRO A 48 11.88 -8.56 8.39
N ALA A 49 10.78 -7.97 8.89
CA ALA A 49 9.52 -7.82 8.16
C ALA A 49 9.47 -6.60 7.24
N LEU A 50 10.52 -5.75 7.22
CA LEU A 50 10.50 -4.46 6.53
C LEU A 50 10.14 -4.58 5.03
N VAL A 51 10.69 -5.57 4.33
CA VAL A 51 10.34 -5.79 2.91
C VAL A 51 8.85 -6.02 2.75
N GLN A 52 8.23 -6.83 3.62
CA GLN A 52 6.80 -7.09 3.57
C GLN A 52 5.97 -5.83 3.90
N LEU A 53 6.46 -4.99 4.82
CA LEU A 53 5.81 -3.72 5.15
C LEU A 53 5.87 -2.72 3.99
N TYR A 54 7.01 -2.63 3.29
CA TYR A 54 7.12 -1.80 2.09
C TYR A 54 6.24 -2.30 0.95
N LYS A 55 6.05 -3.62 0.80
CA LYS A 55 5.03 -4.17 -0.11
C LYS A 55 3.63 -3.67 0.26
N THR A 56 3.28 -3.70 1.55
CA THR A 56 1.99 -3.21 2.03
C THR A 56 1.78 -1.73 1.71
N LEU A 57 2.77 -0.87 2.00
CA LEU A 57 2.70 0.56 1.65
C LEU A 57 2.58 0.77 0.14
N THR A 58 3.36 0.03 -0.65
CA THR A 58 3.37 0.16 -2.12
C THR A 58 2.04 -0.28 -2.74
N ALA A 59 1.49 -1.40 -2.28
CA ALA A 59 0.18 -1.88 -2.71
C ALA A 59 -0.93 -0.87 -2.37
N LEU A 60 -0.94 -0.36 -1.14
CA LEU A 60 -1.92 0.63 -0.70
C LEU A 60 -1.79 1.97 -1.46
N GLY A 61 -0.56 2.42 -1.69
CA GLY A 61 -0.29 3.64 -2.42
C GLY A 61 -0.73 3.55 -3.88
N SER A 62 -0.45 2.42 -4.54
CA SER A 62 -0.95 2.14 -5.88
C SER A 62 -2.48 2.09 -5.93
N PHE A 63 -3.12 1.51 -4.91
CA PHE A 63 -4.58 1.51 -4.80
C PHE A 63 -5.13 2.94 -4.77
N PHE A 64 -4.66 3.80 -3.88
CA PHE A 64 -5.15 5.18 -3.80
C PHE A 64 -4.88 5.97 -5.09
N LEU A 65 -3.71 5.77 -5.71
CA LEU A 65 -3.39 6.37 -7.00
C LEU A 65 -4.39 5.97 -8.09
N VAL A 66 -4.68 4.67 -8.23
CA VAL A 66 -5.65 4.14 -9.21
C VAL A 66 -7.08 4.61 -8.92
N ARG A 67 -7.43 4.82 -7.65
CA ARG A 67 -8.75 5.33 -7.25
C ARG A 67 -8.85 6.87 -7.29
N GLY A 68 -7.76 7.57 -7.61
CA GLY A 68 -7.72 9.02 -7.76
C GLY A 68 -7.56 9.81 -6.45
N ASP A 69 -7.33 9.13 -5.31
CA ASP A 69 -6.98 9.77 -4.05
C ASP A 69 -5.48 10.08 -4.03
N LEU A 70 -5.11 11.16 -4.72
CA LEU A 70 -3.72 11.54 -4.86
C LEU A 70 -3.11 12.06 -3.55
N GLU A 71 -3.93 12.47 -2.58
CA GLU A 71 -3.41 12.98 -1.31
C GLU A 71 -2.83 11.83 -0.49
N LEU A 72 -3.63 10.77 -0.26
CA LEU A 72 -3.13 9.58 0.43
C LEU A 72 -2.02 8.87 -0.35
N ALA A 73 -2.14 8.80 -1.69
CA ALA A 73 -1.07 8.22 -2.51
C ALA A 73 0.27 8.96 -2.34
N ARG A 74 0.25 10.30 -2.29
CA ARG A 74 1.47 11.10 -2.07
C ARG A 74 2.08 10.87 -0.70
N GLN A 75 1.26 10.79 0.35
CA GLN A 75 1.73 10.50 1.70
C GLN A 75 2.42 9.13 1.77
N LEU A 76 1.81 8.10 1.17
CA LEU A 76 2.41 6.77 1.08
C LEU A 76 3.72 6.76 0.28
N ARG A 77 3.80 7.51 -0.82
CA ARG A 77 5.02 7.63 -1.62
C ARG A 77 6.12 8.39 -0.89
N ALA A 78 5.77 9.43 -0.14
CA ALA A 78 6.70 10.16 0.71
C ALA A 78 7.25 9.28 1.84
N ARG A 79 6.40 8.42 2.43
CA ARG A 79 6.83 7.46 3.45
C ARG A 79 7.85 6.44 2.95
N LEU A 80 7.92 6.20 1.64
CA LEU A 80 8.87 5.31 0.98
C LEU A 80 10.13 6.03 0.46
N ALA A 81 10.25 7.35 0.60
CA ALA A 81 11.29 8.14 -0.06
C ALA A 81 12.72 7.81 0.42
N HIS A 82 12.89 7.29 1.64
CA HIS A 82 14.16 6.86 2.20
C HIS A 82 14.52 5.41 1.86
N VAL A 83 13.60 4.64 1.27
CA VAL A 83 13.80 3.22 0.94
C VAL A 83 14.69 3.12 -0.31
N PRO A 84 15.75 2.28 -0.31
CA PRO A 84 16.62 2.14 -1.47
C PRO A 84 15.88 1.68 -2.73
N ASP A 85 16.24 2.22 -3.89
CA ASP A 85 15.62 1.87 -5.19
C ASP A 85 15.66 0.37 -5.48
N ALA A 86 16.76 -0.30 -5.14
CA ALA A 86 16.89 -1.75 -5.31
C ALA A 86 15.84 -2.54 -4.49
N THR A 87 15.47 -2.04 -3.31
CA THR A 87 14.41 -2.62 -2.47
C THR A 87 13.03 -2.33 -3.05
N LEU A 88 12.79 -1.11 -3.55
CA LEU A 88 11.52 -0.77 -4.21
C LEU A 88 11.31 -1.59 -5.50
N GLU A 89 12.36 -1.83 -6.27
CA GLU A 89 12.31 -2.69 -7.45
C GLU A 89 12.06 -4.16 -7.09
N GLN A 90 12.67 -4.65 -6.01
CA GLN A 90 12.35 -5.98 -5.46
C GLN A 90 10.85 -6.07 -5.09
N VAL A 91 10.34 -5.10 -4.33
CA VAL A 91 8.94 -5.02 -3.92
C VAL A 91 8.00 -5.03 -5.14
N ARG A 92 8.29 -4.21 -6.15
CA ARG A 92 7.51 -4.13 -7.39
C ARG A 92 7.46 -5.47 -8.11
N ARG A 93 8.62 -6.13 -8.27
CA ARG A 93 8.71 -7.43 -8.94
C ARG A 93 7.92 -8.51 -8.21
N GLU A 94 8.05 -8.57 -6.88
CA GLU A 94 7.37 -9.57 -6.05
C GLU A 94 5.84 -9.39 -6.07
N LEU A 95 5.35 -8.16 -5.91
CA LEU A 95 3.92 -7.85 -6.01
C LEU A 95 3.36 -8.12 -7.42
N THR A 96 4.16 -7.86 -8.46
CA THR A 96 3.75 -8.10 -9.86
C THR A 96 3.65 -9.60 -10.17
N ALA A 97 4.55 -10.42 -9.61
CA ALA A 97 4.58 -11.86 -9.82
C ALA A 97 3.45 -12.61 -9.07
N CYS A 98 2.85 -12.01 -8.05
CA CYS A 98 1.76 -12.61 -7.30
C CYS A 98 0.43 -12.50 -8.05
N GLU A 99 0.07 -13.55 -8.79
CA GLU A 99 -1.17 -13.60 -9.57
C GLU A 99 -2.33 -14.34 -8.88
N ASN A 100 -2.02 -15.22 -7.93
CA ASN A 100 -3.01 -16.06 -7.27
C ASN A 100 -3.30 -15.56 -5.84
N PRO A 101 -4.58 -15.27 -5.50
CA PRO A 101 -4.95 -14.84 -4.15
C PRO A 101 -4.81 -15.96 -3.11
N VAL A 102 -4.76 -17.23 -3.52
CA VAL A 102 -4.76 -18.39 -2.61
C VAL A 102 -3.35 -18.91 -2.37
N PHE A 103 -2.96 -18.99 -1.10
CA PHE A 103 -1.78 -19.72 -0.65
C PHE A 103 -2.19 -21.17 -0.33
N TRP A 104 -1.55 -22.17 -0.93
CA TRP A 104 -1.92 -23.58 -0.80
C TRP A 104 -1.23 -24.29 0.37
N GLU A 105 -0.40 -23.61 1.16
CA GLU A 105 0.16 -24.17 2.40
C GLU A 105 -0.73 -23.83 3.61
N VAL A 106 -0.92 -24.83 4.45
CA VAL A 106 -1.80 -24.86 5.63
C VAL A 106 -1.46 -23.74 6.61
N THR A 107 -2.09 -22.58 6.44
CA THR A 107 -2.19 -21.51 7.43
C THR A 107 -3.65 -21.04 7.47
N ASP A 108 -4.16 -20.67 8.65
CA ASP A 108 -5.58 -20.32 8.84
C ASP A 108 -6.04 -19.05 8.07
N ARG A 109 -5.12 -18.34 7.40
CA ARG A 109 -5.39 -17.16 6.58
C ARG A 109 -5.24 -17.53 5.10
N VAL A 110 -6.36 -17.77 4.43
CA VAL A 110 -6.49 -18.28 3.04
C VAL A 110 -6.02 -17.29 1.95
N VAL A 111 -5.42 -16.16 2.32
CA VAL A 111 -5.11 -15.04 1.39
C VAL A 111 -3.62 -14.71 1.40
N ASN A 112 -3.02 -14.68 0.22
CA ASN A 112 -1.64 -14.26 0.01
C ASN A 112 -1.49 -12.74 0.24
N PHE A 113 -0.63 -12.33 1.18
CA PHE A 113 -0.43 -10.91 1.51
C PHE A 113 0.06 -10.06 0.33
N ASP A 114 0.77 -10.69 -0.60
CA ASP A 114 1.32 -10.05 -1.79
C ASP A 114 0.28 -9.90 -2.91
N PHE A 115 -0.89 -10.55 -2.77
CA PHE A 115 -1.95 -10.43 -3.76
C PHE A 115 -2.52 -9.02 -3.74
N VAL A 116 -2.63 -8.45 -4.95
CA VAL A 116 -3.21 -7.16 -5.25
C VAL A 116 -4.18 -7.31 -6.44
N GLU A 117 -5.26 -6.54 -6.45
CA GLU A 117 -6.23 -6.54 -7.56
C GLU A 117 -5.51 -6.17 -8.88
N PRO A 118 -5.91 -6.73 -10.04
CA PRO A 118 -5.18 -6.53 -11.29
C PRO A 118 -4.99 -5.06 -11.72
N ASP A 119 -5.95 -4.18 -11.45
CA ASP A 119 -5.87 -2.75 -11.72
C ASP A 119 -4.85 -2.05 -10.79
N VAL A 120 -4.89 -2.37 -9.50
CA VAL A 120 -3.89 -1.91 -8.51
C VAL A 120 -2.49 -2.40 -8.88
N ARG A 121 -2.36 -3.66 -9.35
CA ARG A 121 -1.09 -4.22 -9.81
C ARG A 121 -0.54 -3.49 -11.04
N ALA A 122 -1.41 -3.16 -11.99
CA ALA A 122 -1.04 -2.38 -13.17
C ALA A 122 -0.60 -0.95 -12.82
N GLY A 123 -1.07 -0.40 -11.70
CA GLY A 123 -0.67 0.91 -11.19
C GLY A 123 0.70 0.96 -10.48
N LEU A 124 1.28 -0.19 -10.10
CA LEU A 124 2.52 -0.24 -9.32
C LEU A 124 3.69 0.52 -9.97
N PRO A 125 3.96 0.41 -11.28
CA PRO A 125 5.03 1.19 -11.91
C PRO A 125 4.79 2.69 -11.77
N ALA A 126 3.59 3.16 -12.07
CA ALA A 126 3.24 4.58 -11.99
C ALA A 126 3.36 5.12 -10.56
N PHE A 127 2.96 4.34 -9.55
CA PHE A 127 3.11 4.73 -8.15
C PHE A 127 4.58 4.86 -7.70
N LEU A 128 5.51 4.12 -8.30
CA LEU A 128 6.93 4.21 -7.91
C LEU A 128 7.69 5.31 -8.64
N GLU A 129 7.15 5.83 -9.74
CA GLU A 129 7.67 7.03 -10.41
C GLU A 129 7.64 8.26 -9.47
N PRO A 130 8.45 9.30 -9.76
CA PRO A 130 8.36 10.58 -9.06
C PRO A 130 6.93 11.15 -9.11
N VAL A 131 6.51 11.79 -8.00
CA VAL A 131 5.15 12.33 -7.83
C VAL A 131 4.83 13.41 -8.88
N GLU A 132 5.85 14.09 -9.38
CA GLU A 132 5.75 15.12 -10.42
C GLU A 132 5.26 14.54 -11.77
N CYS A 133 5.45 13.24 -11.98
CA CYS A 133 5.01 12.52 -13.17
C CYS A 133 3.54 12.07 -13.07
N TRP A 134 2.91 12.20 -11.90
CA TRP A 134 1.53 11.77 -11.69
C TRP A 134 0.54 12.77 -12.27
N PRO A 135 -0.65 12.32 -12.71
CA PRO A 135 -1.69 13.24 -13.15
C PRO A 135 -1.98 14.27 -12.05
N ALA A 136 -2.22 15.52 -12.44
CA ALA A 136 -2.69 16.53 -11.49
C ALA A 136 -3.96 16.03 -10.80
N PRO A 137 -4.21 16.41 -9.53
CA PRO A 137 -5.51 16.12 -8.91
C PRO A 137 -6.58 16.56 -9.87
N ALA A 138 -7.50 15.68 -10.23
CA ALA A 138 -8.71 16.11 -10.88
C ALA A 138 -9.30 17.15 -9.95
N ALA A 139 -9.20 18.43 -10.31
CA ALA A 139 -9.77 19.51 -9.53
C ALA A 139 -11.22 19.09 -9.36
N ALA A 140 -11.60 18.73 -8.13
CA ALA A 140 -12.94 18.32 -7.80
C ALA A 140 -13.84 19.34 -8.46
N LEU A 141 -14.59 18.92 -9.48
CA LEU A 141 -15.49 19.79 -10.22
C LEU A 141 -16.33 20.46 -9.15
N LEU A 142 -16.04 21.74 -8.94
CA LEU A 142 -16.75 22.58 -8.01
C LEU A 142 -18.21 22.49 -8.41
N ARG A 143 -19.00 21.90 -7.50
CA ARG A 143 -20.40 22.23 -7.22
C ARG A 143 -21.25 22.56 -8.45
N SER A 144 -22.19 21.68 -8.76
CA SER A 144 -23.53 22.08 -9.20
C SER A 144 -24.56 21.24 -8.48
#